data_AF-A0A923PHR4-F1
#
_entry.id   AF-A0A923PHR4-F1
#
_cell.length_a   1.000
_cell.length_b   1.000
_cell.length_c   1.000
_cell.angle_alpha   90.00
_cell.angle_beta   90.00
_cell.angle_gamma   90.00
#
_symmetry.space_group_name_H-M   'P 1'
#
loop_
_entity.id
_entity.type
_entity.pdbx_description
1 polymer ?
#
loop_
_entity_poly.entity_id
_entity_poly.type
_entity_poly.pdbx_seq_one_letter_code
_entity_poly.pdbx_strand_id
1 'polypeptide(L)'
;MQVPKIQAAVATFRDWLPTEAAARFLPYWETQQNWQQHFNVEAKDLAAAYDLALDSKTNRRHYRRNGYDPKQSMLLLMRWETEFVREAFRDLFSEDRSVEGRVSRFVFYINELFNRYRDQHPKDRTPSHYHQDDYEMASLYLSGQYPLIYAPYSTATLQTVCSKLGAREVPLAADFPRYTKLLVTLRSFLAKDEVVMERYQAALRPSDYQGESALLVWWFFKMLEEERF
;
A
#
# COMPACT_ATOMS: atom_id res chain seq x y z
N MET A 1 -4.83 22.61 -0.61
CA MET A 1 -6.18 22.06 -0.49
C MET A 1 -7.04 23.05 0.26
N GLN A 2 -8.35 23.01 0.08
CA GLN A 2 -9.27 23.93 0.72
C GLN A 2 -9.83 23.29 2.00
N VAL A 3 -9.59 23.92 3.16
CA VAL A 3 -10.05 23.42 4.47
C VAL A 3 -11.57 23.17 4.50
N PRO A 4 -12.44 24.04 3.95
CA PRO A 4 -13.88 23.76 3.94
C PRO A 4 -14.25 22.48 3.19
N LYS A 5 -13.57 22.18 2.07
CA LYS A 5 -13.80 20.95 1.31
C LYS A 5 -13.34 19.71 2.08
N ILE A 6 -12.20 19.81 2.79
CA ILE A 6 -11.73 18.73 3.66
C ILE A 6 -12.76 18.45 4.75
N GLN A 7 -13.21 19.48 5.47
CA GLN A 7 -14.20 19.31 6.56
C GLN A 7 -15.51 18.70 6.08
N ALA A 8 -16.03 19.16 4.92
CA ALA A 8 -17.22 18.57 4.31
C ALA A 8 -17.01 17.08 3.97
N ALA A 9 -15.87 16.73 3.37
CA ALA A 9 -15.54 15.35 3.07
C ALA A 9 -15.35 14.48 4.33
N VAL A 10 -14.80 15.02 5.43
CA VAL A 10 -14.71 14.30 6.71
C VAL A 10 -16.11 13.97 7.25
N ALA A 11 -17.06 14.89 7.12
CA ALA A 11 -18.45 14.61 7.48
C ALA A 11 -19.05 13.49 6.62
N THR A 12 -18.82 13.48 5.30
CA THR A 12 -19.26 12.36 4.46
C THR A 12 -18.57 11.05 4.85
N PHE A 13 -17.28 11.09 5.13
CA PHE A 13 -16.51 9.91 5.51
C PHE A 13 -17.03 9.27 6.78
N ARG A 14 -17.40 10.10 7.77
CA ARG A 14 -18.04 9.67 9.01
C ARG A 14 -19.22 8.75 8.69
N ASP A 15 -20.11 9.17 7.79
CA ASP A 15 -21.33 8.43 7.45
C ASP A 15 -21.11 7.28 6.47
N TRP A 16 -20.04 7.31 5.69
CA TRP A 16 -19.66 6.23 4.78
C TRP A 16 -18.96 5.06 5.49
N LEU A 17 -18.17 5.31 6.54
CA LEU A 17 -17.43 4.29 7.30
C LEU A 17 -18.22 3.01 7.69
N PRO A 18 -19.46 3.10 8.20
CA PRO A 18 -20.21 1.90 8.61
C PRO A 18 -20.85 1.14 7.44
N THR A 19 -20.66 1.57 6.19
CA THR A 19 -21.31 0.94 5.02
C THR A 19 -20.60 -0.33 4.57
N GLU A 20 -21.32 -1.20 3.86
CA GLU A 20 -20.73 -2.39 3.22
C GLU A 20 -19.67 -2.01 2.18
N ALA A 21 -19.85 -0.88 1.50
CA ALA A 21 -18.89 -0.37 0.53
C ALA A 21 -17.53 -0.08 1.19
N ALA A 22 -17.56 0.59 2.35
CA ALA A 22 -16.37 0.82 3.16
C ALA A 22 -15.72 -0.50 3.62
N ALA A 23 -16.51 -1.46 4.09
CA ALA A 23 -16.02 -2.73 4.62
C ALA A 23 -15.18 -3.54 3.61
N ARG A 24 -15.35 -3.32 2.29
CA ARG A 24 -14.57 -4.00 1.23
C ARG A 24 -13.07 -3.73 1.30
N PHE A 25 -12.66 -2.65 1.96
CA PHE A 25 -11.27 -2.22 2.07
C PHE A 25 -10.59 -2.68 3.38
N LEU A 26 -11.34 -3.19 4.36
CA LEU A 26 -10.80 -3.68 5.63
C LEU A 26 -9.68 -4.73 5.50
N PRO A 27 -9.65 -5.64 4.50
CA PRO A 27 -8.58 -6.62 4.39
C PRO A 27 -7.15 -6.06 4.27
N TYR A 28 -6.97 -4.78 3.93
CA TYR A 28 -5.65 -4.14 3.97
C TYR A 28 -5.07 -4.07 5.38
N TRP A 29 -5.90 -3.95 6.42
CA TRP A 29 -5.43 -3.95 7.80
C TRP A 29 -4.96 -5.32 8.28
N GLU A 30 -5.63 -6.40 7.87
CA GLU A 30 -5.14 -7.77 8.12
C GLU A 30 -3.79 -7.96 7.43
N THR A 31 -3.64 -7.48 6.19
CA THR A 31 -2.36 -7.56 5.46
C THR A 31 -1.25 -6.78 6.18
N GLN A 32 -1.55 -5.57 6.67
CA GLN A 32 -0.61 -4.77 7.46
C GLN A 32 -0.26 -5.48 8.78
N GLN A 33 -1.22 -6.11 9.45
CA GLN A 33 -0.99 -6.88 10.68
C GLN A 33 -0.09 -8.10 10.45
N ASN A 34 -0.34 -8.85 9.38
CA ASN A 34 0.47 -10.01 9.01
C ASN A 34 1.90 -9.58 8.66
N TRP A 35 2.05 -8.48 7.92
CA TRP A 35 3.37 -7.92 7.61
C TRP A 35 4.15 -7.58 8.88
N GLN A 36 3.53 -6.86 9.81
CA GLN A 36 4.14 -6.47 11.08
C GLN A 36 4.52 -7.67 11.96
N GLN A 37 3.79 -8.78 11.89
CA GLN A 37 4.09 -9.98 12.67
C GLN A 37 5.15 -10.89 12.05
N HIS A 38 5.24 -10.92 10.72
CA HIS A 38 5.94 -12.00 10.03
C HIS A 38 7.07 -11.53 9.12
N PHE A 39 7.01 -10.31 8.58
CA PHE A 39 8.05 -9.84 7.70
C PHE A 39 9.25 -9.31 8.49
N ASN A 40 10.41 -9.91 8.25
CA ASN A 40 11.69 -9.36 8.66
C ASN A 40 12.65 -9.51 7.47
N VAL A 41 13.15 -8.40 6.94
CA VAL A 41 14.12 -8.41 5.85
C VAL A 41 15.40 -9.15 6.24
N GLU A 42 15.69 -9.29 7.54
CA GLU A 42 16.84 -10.03 8.09
C GLU A 42 16.51 -11.49 8.44
N ALA A 43 15.31 -11.98 8.12
CA ALA A 43 14.95 -13.37 8.37
C ALA A 43 15.91 -14.34 7.66
N LYS A 44 16.28 -15.41 8.36
CA LYS A 44 17.10 -16.49 7.78
C LYS A 44 16.45 -17.06 6.53
N ASP A 45 15.15 -17.27 6.57
CA ASP A 45 14.33 -17.64 5.40
C ASP A 45 13.45 -16.45 5.02
N LEU A 46 14.00 -15.60 4.14
CA LEU A 46 13.30 -14.40 3.65
C LEU A 46 12.02 -14.77 2.88
N ALA A 47 12.05 -15.86 2.11
CA ALA A 47 10.90 -16.29 1.31
C ALA A 47 9.75 -16.73 2.21
N ALA A 48 10.02 -17.52 3.27
CA ALA A 48 9.00 -17.92 4.23
C ALA A 48 8.42 -16.72 5.00
N ALA A 49 9.28 -15.78 5.43
CA ALA A 49 8.84 -14.56 6.11
C ALA A 49 7.91 -13.71 5.21
N TYR A 50 8.27 -13.54 3.93
CA TYR A 50 7.45 -12.86 2.94
C TYR A 50 6.13 -13.58 2.63
N ASP A 51 6.15 -14.91 2.53
CA ASP A 51 4.95 -15.70 2.27
C ASP A 51 3.91 -15.50 3.38
N LEU A 52 4.35 -15.59 4.64
CA LEU A 52 3.50 -15.37 5.81
C LEU A 52 2.98 -13.93 5.91
N ALA A 53 3.84 -12.95 5.61
CA ALA A 53 3.50 -11.53 5.64
C ALA A 53 2.34 -11.15 4.70
N LEU A 54 2.21 -11.87 3.58
CA LEU A 54 1.15 -11.68 2.59
C LEU A 54 0.16 -12.85 2.57
N ASP A 55 0.00 -13.62 3.64
CA ASP A 55 -1.06 -14.64 3.73
C ASP A 55 -2.30 -14.11 4.45
N SER A 56 -3.11 -13.31 3.74
CA SER A 56 -4.43 -12.89 4.24
C SER A 56 -5.45 -14.00 4.00
N LYS A 57 -6.24 -14.26 5.05
CA LYS A 57 -7.36 -15.22 5.03
C LYS A 57 -8.64 -14.58 4.53
N THR A 58 -8.75 -13.25 4.57
CA THR A 58 -10.00 -12.54 4.25
C THR A 58 -10.02 -11.96 2.83
N ASN A 59 -8.88 -11.54 2.28
CA ASN A 59 -8.81 -11.12 0.88
C ASN A 59 -7.39 -11.22 0.32
N ARG A 60 -7.27 -11.91 -0.82
CA ARG A 60 -6.00 -12.05 -1.56
C ARG A 60 -5.95 -11.15 -2.81
N ARG A 61 -7.04 -10.47 -3.17
CA ARG A 61 -7.18 -9.76 -4.46
C ARG A 61 -6.21 -8.60 -4.66
N HIS A 62 -5.68 -8.04 -3.58
CA HIS A 62 -4.71 -6.93 -3.62
C HIS A 62 -3.31 -7.37 -4.05
N TYR A 63 -3.00 -8.67 -4.02
CA TYR A 63 -1.72 -9.24 -4.49
C TYR A 63 -1.89 -10.55 -5.27
N ARG A 64 -3.13 -10.96 -5.57
CA ARG A 64 -3.45 -12.19 -6.31
C ARG A 64 -4.83 -12.13 -6.98
N ARG A 65 -4.85 -12.09 -8.32
CA ARG A 65 -6.05 -12.23 -9.18
C ARG A 65 -5.67 -13.00 -10.45
N ASN A 66 -6.63 -13.39 -11.30
CA ASN A 66 -6.34 -14.19 -12.50
C ASN A 66 -5.23 -13.55 -13.36
N GLY A 67 -4.08 -14.24 -13.47
CA GLY A 67 -2.91 -13.77 -14.19
C GLY A 67 -2.00 -12.78 -13.46
N TYR A 68 -2.43 -12.21 -12.33
CA TYR A 68 -1.66 -11.27 -11.50
C TYR A 68 -1.31 -11.94 -10.16
N ASP A 69 -0.06 -12.35 -10.00
CA ASP A 69 0.42 -13.00 -8.78
C ASP A 69 1.82 -12.46 -8.42
N PRO A 70 1.95 -11.15 -8.12
CA PRO A 70 3.23 -10.54 -7.73
C PRO A 70 3.90 -11.28 -6.56
N LYS A 71 3.10 -11.84 -5.64
CA LYS A 71 3.59 -12.65 -4.52
C LYS A 71 4.36 -13.88 -5.02
N GLN A 72 3.77 -14.65 -5.93
CA GLN A 72 4.43 -15.85 -6.48
C GLN A 72 5.74 -15.50 -7.17
N SER A 73 5.79 -14.42 -7.96
CA SER A 73 7.00 -13.99 -8.66
C SER A 73 8.07 -13.51 -7.70
N MET A 74 7.71 -12.79 -6.64
CA MET A 74 8.67 -12.40 -5.60
C MET A 74 9.20 -13.60 -4.82
N LEU A 75 8.34 -14.57 -4.45
CA LEU A 75 8.76 -15.80 -3.78
C LEU A 75 9.75 -16.60 -4.63
N LEU A 76 9.51 -16.65 -5.94
CA LEU A 76 10.42 -17.26 -6.90
C LEU A 76 11.80 -16.58 -6.86
N LEU A 77 11.83 -15.25 -6.99
CA LEU A 77 13.08 -14.48 -6.97
C LEU A 77 13.82 -14.59 -5.63
N MET A 78 13.09 -14.57 -4.51
CA MET A 78 13.67 -14.74 -3.17
C MET A 78 14.31 -16.11 -2.98
N ARG A 79 13.79 -17.15 -3.62
CA ARG A 79 14.37 -18.50 -3.56
C ARG A 79 15.56 -18.66 -4.50
N TRP A 80 15.58 -17.93 -5.61
CA TRP A 80 16.64 -18.00 -6.59
C TRP A 80 17.86 -17.14 -6.21
N GLU A 81 17.64 -15.88 -5.84
CA GLU A 81 18.68 -14.88 -5.58
C GLU A 81 18.35 -14.09 -4.29
N THR A 82 18.30 -14.81 -3.16
CA THR A 82 17.83 -14.32 -1.86
C THR A 82 18.48 -13.02 -1.43
N GLU A 83 19.81 -12.94 -1.47
CA GLU A 83 20.56 -11.79 -0.97
C GLU A 83 20.36 -10.56 -1.86
N PHE A 84 20.17 -10.73 -3.17
CA PHE A 84 19.86 -9.61 -4.05
C PHE A 84 18.48 -9.01 -3.72
N VAL A 85 17.48 -9.87 -3.50
CA VAL A 85 16.14 -9.41 -3.09
C VAL A 85 16.20 -8.77 -1.70
N ARG A 86 17.02 -9.30 -0.78
CA ARG A 86 17.24 -8.72 0.55
C ARG A 86 17.78 -7.30 0.45
N GLU A 87 18.83 -7.09 -0.36
CA GLU A 87 19.40 -5.76 -0.59
C GLU A 87 18.40 -4.79 -1.23
N ALA A 88 17.59 -5.26 -2.18
CA ALA A 88 16.52 -4.45 -2.76
C ALA A 88 15.53 -3.99 -1.69
N PHE A 89 15.07 -4.87 -0.79
CA PHE A 89 14.20 -4.49 0.32
C PHE A 89 14.89 -3.56 1.34
N ARG A 90 16.18 -3.77 1.66
CA ARG A 90 16.95 -2.86 2.52
C ARG A 90 16.98 -1.45 1.94
N ASP A 91 17.29 -1.30 0.64
CA ASP A 91 17.26 0.01 -0.03
C ASP A 91 15.83 0.59 -0.07
N LEU A 92 14.81 -0.25 -0.35
CA LEU A 92 13.41 0.18 -0.32
C LEU A 92 13.03 0.75 1.05
N PHE A 93 13.54 0.20 2.15
CA PHE A 93 13.21 0.63 3.51
C PHE A 93 14.15 1.68 4.09
N SER A 94 15.13 2.16 3.34
CA SER A 94 16.11 3.14 3.80
C SER A 94 15.53 4.57 3.87
N GLU A 95 14.83 4.93 4.96
CA GLU A 95 14.16 6.24 5.09
C GLU A 95 15.09 7.47 5.06
N ASP A 96 16.42 7.29 5.00
CA ASP A 96 17.42 8.34 4.77
C ASP A 96 17.44 8.85 3.31
N ARG A 97 16.79 8.14 2.38
CA ARG A 97 16.70 8.49 0.95
C ARG A 97 15.28 8.83 0.54
N SER A 98 15.14 9.59 -0.55
CA SER A 98 13.82 9.93 -1.10
C SER A 98 13.00 8.68 -1.43
N VAL A 99 11.71 8.70 -1.08
CA VAL A 99 10.78 7.58 -1.34
C VAL A 99 10.71 7.27 -2.84
N GLU A 100 10.65 8.30 -3.69
CA GLU A 100 10.64 8.14 -5.15
C GLU A 100 11.89 7.42 -5.66
N GLY A 101 13.07 7.80 -5.17
CA GLY A 101 14.32 7.16 -5.57
C GLY A 101 14.40 5.71 -5.12
N ARG A 102 13.97 5.41 -3.88
CA ARG A 102 13.96 4.04 -3.33
C ARG A 102 13.01 3.12 -4.07
N VAL A 103 11.78 3.59 -4.31
CA VAL A 103 10.77 2.81 -5.03
C VAL A 103 11.21 2.60 -6.48
N SER A 104 11.72 3.63 -7.15
CA SER A 104 12.23 3.50 -8.53
C SER A 104 13.36 2.48 -8.63
N ARG A 105 14.33 2.52 -7.70
CA ARG A 105 15.43 1.54 -7.65
C ARG A 105 14.94 0.14 -7.33
N PHE A 106 14.03 -0.01 -6.37
CA PHE A 106 13.43 -1.31 -6.05
C PHE A 106 12.77 -1.94 -7.28
N VAL A 107 11.91 -1.18 -7.97
CA VAL A 107 11.24 -1.62 -9.20
C VAL A 107 12.26 -2.02 -10.25
N PHE A 108 13.27 -1.18 -10.49
CA PHE A 108 14.35 -1.47 -11.43
C PHE A 108 15.08 -2.77 -11.09
N TYR A 109 15.53 -2.94 -9.84
CA TYR A 109 16.27 -4.13 -9.41
C TYR A 109 15.44 -5.41 -9.54
N ILE A 110 14.16 -5.39 -9.15
CA ILE A 110 13.28 -6.55 -9.29
C ILE A 110 13.01 -6.86 -10.77
N ASN A 111 12.82 -5.85 -11.63
CA ASN A 111 12.68 -6.06 -13.08
C ASN A 111 13.91 -6.74 -13.68
N GLU A 112 15.11 -6.23 -13.38
CA GLU A 112 16.36 -6.77 -13.90
C GLU A 112 16.58 -8.21 -13.42
N LEU A 113 16.31 -8.48 -12.14
CA LEU A 113 16.40 -9.83 -11.60
C LEU A 113 15.39 -10.77 -12.27
N PHE A 114 14.16 -10.33 -12.48
CA PHE A 114 13.13 -11.14 -13.14
C PHE A 114 13.46 -11.42 -14.61
N ASN A 115 13.99 -10.44 -15.34
CA ASN A 115 14.44 -10.62 -16.72
C ASN A 115 15.57 -11.67 -16.79
N ARG A 116 16.58 -11.55 -15.91
CA ARG A 116 17.65 -12.54 -15.80
C ARG A 116 17.13 -13.93 -15.45
N TYR A 117 16.15 -14.04 -14.56
CA TYR A 117 15.52 -15.32 -14.23
C TYR A 117 14.90 -15.96 -15.49
N ARG A 118 14.13 -15.18 -16.26
CA ARG A 118 13.45 -15.65 -17.48
C ARG A 118 14.42 -16.07 -18.58
N ASP A 119 15.54 -15.37 -18.73
CA ASP A 119 16.58 -15.74 -19.69
C ASP A 119 17.21 -17.09 -19.36
N GLN A 120 17.42 -17.36 -18.06
CA GLN A 120 17.96 -18.64 -17.59
C GLN A 120 16.92 -19.76 -17.52
N HIS A 121 15.63 -19.42 -17.41
CA HIS A 121 14.52 -20.36 -17.28
C HIS A 121 13.43 -20.10 -18.35
N PRO A 122 13.75 -20.24 -19.65
CA PRO A 122 12.84 -19.82 -20.74
C PRO A 122 11.53 -20.63 -20.83
N LYS A 123 11.46 -21.77 -20.14
CA LYS A 123 10.25 -22.62 -20.07
C LYS A 123 9.34 -22.27 -18.89
N ASP A 124 9.81 -21.46 -17.95
CA ASP A 124 9.04 -21.04 -16.79
C ASP A 124 7.88 -20.12 -17.22
N ARG A 125 6.71 -20.31 -16.61
CA ARG A 125 5.46 -19.59 -16.93
C ARG A 125 4.95 -18.75 -15.76
N THR A 126 5.79 -18.52 -14.75
CA THR A 126 5.48 -17.66 -13.61
C THR A 126 5.04 -16.28 -14.13
N PRO A 127 3.91 -15.74 -13.63
CA PRO A 127 3.43 -14.43 -14.06
C PRO A 127 4.43 -13.32 -13.73
N SER A 128 4.21 -12.13 -14.29
CA SER A 128 5.04 -10.96 -13.96
C SER A 128 4.96 -10.63 -12.46
N HIS A 129 5.95 -9.92 -11.96
CA HIS A 129 5.96 -9.45 -10.57
C HIS A 129 5.15 -8.16 -10.38
N TYR A 130 4.69 -7.48 -11.44
CA TYR A 130 3.83 -6.30 -11.38
C TYR A 130 4.26 -5.23 -10.36
N HIS A 131 5.52 -4.78 -10.38
CA HIS A 131 5.93 -3.62 -9.58
C HIS A 131 6.03 -2.33 -10.42
N GLN A 132 5.82 -2.44 -11.73
CA GLN A 132 5.69 -1.31 -12.65
C GLN A 132 4.24 -0.77 -12.72
N ASP A 133 3.33 -1.30 -11.91
CA ASP A 133 1.91 -0.97 -11.87
C ASP A 133 1.64 0.28 -11.03
N ASP A 134 2.33 1.38 -11.33
CA ASP A 134 2.15 2.64 -10.61
C ASP A 134 2.52 2.51 -9.12
N TYR A 135 3.57 1.75 -8.82
CA TYR A 135 4.12 1.50 -7.47
C TYR A 135 3.16 0.80 -6.50
N GLU A 136 2.09 0.14 -6.96
CA GLU A 136 1.06 -0.47 -6.12
C GLU A 136 1.69 -1.47 -5.12
N MET A 137 2.48 -2.43 -5.60
CA MET A 137 3.11 -3.43 -4.72
C MET A 137 4.20 -2.85 -3.82
N ALA A 138 5.04 -1.94 -4.33
CA ALA A 138 6.09 -1.30 -3.53
C ALA A 138 5.49 -0.46 -2.38
N SER A 139 4.41 0.27 -2.66
CA SER A 139 3.68 1.03 -1.64
C SER A 139 2.95 0.15 -0.64
N LEU A 140 2.48 -1.04 -1.04
CA LEU A 140 1.92 -2.03 -0.11
C LEU A 140 2.98 -2.50 0.88
N TYR A 141 4.19 -2.84 0.44
CA TYR A 141 5.28 -3.23 1.34
C TYR A 141 5.65 -2.10 2.30
N LEU A 142 5.75 -0.87 1.79
CA LEU A 142 6.00 0.31 2.62
C LEU A 142 4.89 0.54 3.64
N SER A 143 3.62 0.32 3.28
CA SER A 143 2.48 0.43 4.20
C SER A 143 2.51 -0.64 5.29
N GLY A 144 3.00 -1.84 4.94
CA GLY A 144 3.29 -2.89 5.90
C GLY A 144 4.43 -2.50 6.83
N GLN A 145 5.56 -2.01 6.28
CA GLN A 145 6.79 -1.75 7.02
C GLN A 145 6.72 -0.51 7.93
N TYR A 146 6.14 0.59 7.44
CA TYR A 146 5.97 1.82 8.19
C TYR A 146 4.50 2.27 8.18
N PRO A 147 3.64 1.63 9.00
CA PRO A 147 2.19 1.85 9.04
C PRO A 147 1.79 3.31 9.21
N LEU A 148 2.60 4.12 9.91
CA LEU A 148 2.30 5.51 10.18
C LEU A 148 2.46 6.43 8.96
N ILE A 149 3.24 6.05 7.95
CA ILE A 149 3.69 6.99 6.92
C ILE A 149 3.13 6.61 5.54
N TYR A 150 3.03 5.31 5.25
CA TYR A 150 2.67 4.82 3.94
C TYR A 150 1.35 4.05 3.92
N ALA A 151 0.68 4.13 2.78
CA ALA A 151 -0.50 3.38 2.43
C ALA A 151 -0.42 3.01 0.93
N PRO A 152 -1.25 2.06 0.45
CA PRO A 152 -1.26 1.68 -0.96
C PRO A 152 -1.49 2.89 -1.88
N TYR A 153 -0.61 3.05 -2.85
CA TYR A 153 -0.56 4.20 -3.73
C TYR A 153 -1.19 3.89 -5.09
N SER A 154 -1.83 4.91 -5.67
CA SER A 154 -2.00 5.03 -7.11
C SER A 154 -2.10 6.51 -7.49
N THR A 155 -1.63 6.84 -8.69
CA THR A 155 -1.74 8.14 -9.34
C THR A 155 -3.19 8.55 -9.51
N ALA A 156 -4.08 7.60 -9.86
CA ALA A 156 -5.51 7.87 -9.99
C ALA A 156 -6.14 8.32 -8.65
N THR A 157 -5.77 7.67 -7.54
CA THR A 157 -6.18 8.08 -6.19
C THR A 157 -5.68 9.49 -5.90
N LEU A 158 -4.39 9.75 -6.13
CA LEU A 158 -3.79 11.05 -5.87
C LEU A 158 -4.49 12.17 -6.65
N GLN A 159 -4.76 11.94 -7.93
CA GLN A 159 -5.45 12.90 -8.80
C GLN A 159 -6.86 13.19 -8.31
N THR A 160 -7.61 12.15 -7.95
CA THR A 160 -8.97 12.27 -7.41
C THR A 160 -8.98 13.10 -6.12
N VAL A 161 -8.10 12.76 -5.18
CA VAL A 161 -7.96 13.47 -3.89
C VAL A 161 -7.59 14.93 -4.12
N CYS A 162 -6.61 15.21 -4.98
CA CYS A 162 -6.19 16.58 -5.29
C CYS A 162 -7.33 17.39 -5.91
N SER A 163 -8.06 16.81 -6.86
CA SER A 163 -9.19 17.47 -7.52
C SER A 163 -10.32 17.75 -6.52
N LYS A 164 -10.79 16.72 -5.81
CA LYS A 164 -11.93 16.83 -4.89
C LYS A 164 -11.66 17.75 -3.71
N LEU A 165 -10.46 17.72 -3.15
CA LEU A 165 -10.09 18.57 -2.01
C LEU A 165 -9.59 19.97 -2.42
N GLY A 166 -9.68 20.33 -3.71
CA GLY A 166 -9.34 21.66 -4.21
C GLY A 166 -7.86 21.99 -4.05
N ALA A 167 -6.97 21.09 -4.47
CA ALA A 167 -5.58 21.43 -4.68
C ALA A 167 -5.44 22.45 -5.83
N ARG A 168 -4.45 23.34 -5.73
CA ARG A 168 -4.18 24.35 -6.77
C ARG A 168 -3.79 23.71 -8.10
N GLU A 169 -3.05 22.61 -8.02
CA GLU A 169 -2.55 21.85 -9.15
C GLU A 169 -2.79 20.37 -8.89
N VAL A 170 -3.26 19.65 -9.91
CA VAL A 170 -3.42 18.19 -9.88
C VAL A 170 -2.24 17.58 -10.64
N PRO A 171 -1.46 16.66 -10.04
CA PRO A 171 -0.29 16.11 -10.71
C PRO A 171 -0.69 15.31 -11.96
N LEU A 172 0.04 15.51 -13.06
CA LEU A 172 -0.22 14.83 -14.34
C LEU A 172 0.36 13.42 -14.42
N ALA A 173 1.37 13.13 -13.58
CA ALA A 173 2.08 11.86 -13.52
C ALA A 173 2.15 11.37 -12.07
N ALA A 174 2.81 10.23 -11.87
CA ALA A 174 3.03 9.68 -10.53
C ALA A 174 3.80 10.67 -9.65
N ASP A 175 3.31 10.88 -8.43
CA ASP A 175 3.90 11.78 -7.44
C ASP A 175 3.71 11.19 -6.04
N PHE A 176 4.42 10.09 -5.81
CA PHE A 176 4.37 9.35 -4.55
C PHE A 176 4.80 10.20 -3.33
N PRO A 177 5.86 11.05 -3.40
CA PRO A 177 6.21 11.94 -2.30
C PRO A 177 5.08 12.90 -1.88
N ARG A 178 4.33 13.45 -2.83
CA ARG A 178 3.18 14.28 -2.51
C ARG A 178 2.08 13.46 -1.85
N TYR A 179 1.79 12.27 -2.37
CA TYR A 179 0.78 11.38 -1.81
C TYR A 179 1.04 11.03 -0.34
N THR A 180 2.27 10.66 0.01
CA THR A 180 2.64 10.34 1.40
C THR A 180 2.51 11.56 2.31
N LYS A 181 2.85 12.74 1.80
CA LYS A 181 2.63 14.01 2.52
C LYS A 181 1.14 14.28 2.79
N LEU A 182 0.25 13.90 1.88
CA LEU A 182 -1.20 14.01 2.08
C LEU A 182 -1.71 13.05 3.14
N LEU A 183 -1.23 11.80 3.17
CA LEU A 183 -1.55 10.83 4.22
C LEU A 183 -1.25 11.42 5.60
N VAL A 184 -0.07 12.01 5.78
CA VAL A 184 0.32 12.61 7.06
C VAL A 184 -0.50 13.86 7.37
N THR A 185 -0.66 14.77 6.40
CA THR A 185 -1.31 16.07 6.60
C THR A 185 -2.79 15.90 6.98
N LEU A 186 -3.51 15.02 6.27
CA LEU A 186 -4.95 14.85 6.44
C LEU A 186 -5.33 14.01 7.65
N ARG A 187 -4.39 13.22 8.20
CA ARG A 187 -4.62 12.45 9.44
C ARG A 187 -5.16 13.32 10.57
N SER A 188 -4.59 14.52 10.75
CA SER A 188 -4.99 15.40 11.85
C SER A 188 -6.46 15.85 11.79
N PHE A 189 -7.07 15.87 10.60
CA PHE A 189 -8.50 16.18 10.45
C PHE A 189 -9.38 14.99 10.85
N LEU A 190 -8.95 13.78 10.52
CA LEU A 190 -9.69 12.54 10.84
C LEU A 190 -9.54 12.16 12.31
N ALA A 191 -8.31 12.19 12.83
CA ALA A 191 -7.99 11.75 14.19
C ALA A 191 -8.57 12.66 15.30
N LYS A 192 -8.93 13.91 14.97
CA LYS A 192 -9.60 14.84 15.88
C LYS A 192 -11.12 14.68 15.91
N ASP A 193 -11.69 13.96 14.95
CA ASP A 193 -13.12 13.71 14.88
C ASP A 193 -13.45 12.44 15.68
N GLU A 194 -14.00 12.61 16.88
CA GLU A 194 -14.28 11.50 17.80
C GLU A 194 -15.19 10.44 17.19
N VAL A 195 -16.18 10.85 16.38
CA VAL A 195 -17.12 9.92 15.74
C VAL A 195 -16.44 9.12 14.64
N VAL A 196 -15.57 9.76 13.85
CA VAL A 196 -14.73 9.04 12.87
C VAL A 196 -13.87 8.00 13.57
N MET A 197 -13.22 8.37 14.68
CA MET A 197 -12.35 7.45 15.42
C MET A 197 -13.13 6.32 16.09
N GLU A 198 -14.28 6.59 16.69
CA GLU A 198 -15.17 5.56 17.25
C GLU A 198 -15.58 4.55 16.17
N ARG A 199 -16.10 5.04 15.02
CA ARG A 199 -16.54 4.19 13.91
C ARG A 199 -15.38 3.41 13.28
N TYR A 200 -14.21 4.06 13.16
CA TYR A 200 -13.00 3.42 12.66
C TYR A 200 -12.59 2.25 13.55
N GLN A 201 -12.50 2.47 14.87
CA GLN A 201 -12.12 1.42 15.82
C GLN A 201 -13.16 0.30 15.88
N ALA A 202 -14.45 0.63 15.83
CA ALA A 202 -15.53 -0.37 15.81
C ALA A 202 -15.53 -1.24 14.53
N ALA A 203 -14.99 -0.73 13.42
CA ALA A 203 -14.91 -1.48 12.17
C ALA A 203 -13.73 -2.47 12.12
N LEU A 204 -12.66 -2.24 12.90
CA LEU A 204 -11.49 -3.12 12.92
C LEU A 204 -11.81 -4.44 13.64
N ARG A 205 -11.37 -5.55 13.03
CA ARG A 205 -11.50 -6.89 13.61
C ARG A 205 -10.27 -7.21 14.47
N PRO A 206 -10.34 -8.20 15.39
CA PRO A 206 -9.17 -8.60 16.17
C PRO A 206 -7.94 -9.03 15.36
N SER A 207 -8.14 -9.50 14.12
CA SER A 207 -7.07 -9.88 13.19
C SER A 207 -6.47 -8.70 12.41
N ASP A 208 -7.08 -7.52 12.51
CA ASP A 208 -6.66 -6.32 11.79
C ASP A 208 -5.63 -5.52 12.62
N TYR A 209 -4.80 -4.73 11.95
CA TYR A 209 -3.79 -3.92 12.62
C TYR A 209 -4.43 -2.84 13.50
N GLN A 210 -4.23 -2.96 14.81
CA GLN A 210 -4.87 -2.08 15.81
C GLN A 210 -4.08 -0.78 16.08
N GLY A 211 -2.85 -0.69 15.62
CA GLY A 211 -2.01 0.49 15.81
C GLY A 211 -2.46 1.67 14.95
N GLU A 212 -1.86 2.83 15.19
CA GLU A 212 -2.03 3.98 14.30
C GLU A 212 -1.55 3.64 12.88
N SER A 213 -2.36 3.98 11.89
CA SER A 213 -2.11 3.61 10.50
C SER A 213 -2.53 4.70 9.52
N ALA A 214 -1.72 4.92 8.49
CA ALA A 214 -2.06 5.76 7.34
C ALA A 214 -3.21 5.16 6.51
N LEU A 215 -3.56 3.88 6.74
CA LEU A 215 -4.72 3.25 6.14
C LEU A 215 -6.03 3.98 6.49
N LEU A 216 -6.14 4.66 7.64
CA LEU A 216 -7.30 5.51 7.96
C LEU A 216 -7.51 6.61 6.90
N VAL A 217 -6.43 7.31 6.55
CA VAL A 217 -6.48 8.41 5.56
C VAL A 217 -6.62 7.85 4.15
N TRP A 218 -6.02 6.70 3.88
CA TRP A 218 -6.22 5.99 2.63
C TRP A 218 -7.67 5.55 2.43
N TRP A 219 -8.37 5.11 3.48
CA TRP A 219 -9.79 4.73 3.42
C TRP A 219 -10.68 5.94 3.16
N PHE A 220 -10.32 7.09 3.73
CA PHE A 220 -10.89 8.37 3.37
C PHE A 220 -10.69 8.70 1.88
N PHE A 221 -9.53 8.40 1.30
CA PHE A 221 -9.32 8.55 -0.15
C PHE A 221 -10.19 7.59 -0.97
N LYS A 222 -10.43 6.37 -0.49
CA LYS A 222 -11.30 5.41 -1.17
C LYS A 222 -12.76 5.86 -1.18
N MET A 223 -13.25 6.45 -0.10
CA MET A 223 -14.57 7.11 -0.11
C MET A 223 -14.65 8.19 -1.20
N LEU A 224 -13.63 9.04 -1.32
CA LEU A 224 -13.59 10.08 -2.35
C LEU A 224 -13.60 9.53 -3.78
N GLU A 225 -13.04 8.33 -4.01
CA GLU A 225 -13.13 7.64 -5.31
C GLU A 225 -14.53 7.08 -5.60
N GLU A 226 -15.24 6.60 -4.58
CA GLU A 226 -16.57 6.01 -4.74
C GLU A 226 -17.69 7.04 -4.93
N GLU A 227 -17.54 8.25 -4.38
CA GLU A 227 -18.44 9.36 -4.63
C GLU A 227 -18.46 9.73 -6.12
N ARG A 228 -19.46 9.23 -6.85
CA ARG A 228 -19.79 9.70 -8.20
C ARG A 228 -20.50 11.04 -8.09
N PHE A 229 -19.98 12.07 -8.75
CA PHE A 229 -20.69 13.33 -9.00
C PHE A 229 -21.37 13.28 -10.37
#